data_AF-A0A8T1S158-F1
#
_entry.id   AF-A0A8T1S158-F1
#
_cell.length_a   1.000
_cell.length_b   1.000
_cell.length_c   1.000
_cell.angle_alpha   90.00
_cell.angle_beta   90.00
_cell.angle_gamma   90.00
#
_symmetry.space_group_name_H-M   'P 1'
#
loop_
_entity.id
_entity.type
_entity.pdbx_description
1 polymer ?
#
loop_
_entity_poly.entity_id
_entity_poly.type
_entity_poly.pdbx_seq_one_letter_code
_entity_poly.pdbx_strand_id
1 'polypeptide(L)'
;RNRKSSSLSRNCPVISMVLVSGTSPSHPVPGVAEVLPGQRGPEVTEAGMGAHLARRYLGGEDVEPDPLRMPSFDSGLGFGERKERVMVATQQQMNDARLPLNQRDYCAHYLIKLMKCKRDNFPNILGCQHERHEWDYCEHLDYVMRMKEFERERRLLVRKKRLEQKAAEAQQSPVSPSA
;
A
#
# COMPACT_ATOMS: atom_id res chain seq x y z
N ARG A 1 15.35 59.15 -36.31
CA ARG A 1 14.82 58.75 -34.97
C ARG A 1 15.76 57.67 -34.42
N ASN A 2 16.91 58.04 -33.87
CA ASN A 2 17.20 58.11 -32.42
C ASN A 2 16.83 56.87 -31.59
N ARG A 3 17.77 55.92 -31.49
CA ARG A 3 18.44 55.37 -30.26
C ARG A 3 19.40 54.27 -30.75
N LYS A 4 20.69 54.55 -31.01
CA LYS A 4 21.85 54.42 -30.08
C LYS A 4 21.74 53.13 -29.23
N SER A 5 22.43 52.04 -29.54
CA SER A 5 23.89 51.77 -29.43
C SER A 5 24.38 51.60 -27.98
N SER A 6 24.83 50.39 -27.64
CA SER A 6 26.00 50.09 -26.78
C SER A 6 25.98 48.58 -26.43
N SER A 7 26.65 47.67 -27.15
CA SER A 7 28.10 47.38 -27.17
C SER A 7 28.71 47.14 -25.78
N LEU A 8 29.21 45.92 -25.54
CA LEU A 8 30.53 45.53 -25.00
C LEU A 8 30.41 44.03 -24.62
N SER A 9 30.96 43.06 -25.34
CA SER A 9 32.40 42.74 -25.47
C SER A 9 33.10 42.70 -24.10
N ARG A 10 33.32 41.49 -23.56
CA ARG A 10 34.67 40.93 -23.29
C ARG A 10 34.63 39.71 -22.36
N ASN A 11 35.39 38.70 -22.80
CA ASN A 11 36.20 37.78 -22.00
C ASN A 11 35.56 36.51 -21.41
N CYS A 12 35.83 35.41 -22.12
CA CYS A 12 36.11 34.11 -21.51
C CYS A 12 37.16 34.24 -20.41
N PRO A 13 37.05 33.41 -19.37
CA PRO A 13 38.19 32.57 -19.06
C PRO A 13 37.79 31.11 -19.00
N VAL A 14 38.54 30.33 -19.76
CA VAL A 14 38.74 28.90 -19.60
C VAL A 14 39.34 28.71 -18.21
N ILE A 15 38.56 28.18 -17.26
CA ILE A 15 39.08 27.78 -15.95
C ILE A 15 39.21 26.26 -15.95
N SER A 16 40.46 25.88 -16.22
CA SER A 16 41.21 24.72 -15.74
C SER A 16 40.43 23.55 -15.14
N MET A 17 40.55 22.41 -15.81
CA MET A 17 40.57 21.10 -15.16
C MET A 17 41.57 21.12 -13.99
N VAL A 18 41.08 20.83 -12.80
CA VAL A 18 41.88 20.28 -11.70
C VAL A 18 41.07 19.12 -11.11
N LEU A 19 41.63 17.93 -11.26
CA LEU A 19 41.21 16.70 -10.59
C LEU A 19 41.21 16.92 -9.07
N VAL A 20 40.08 16.71 -8.43
CA VAL A 20 40.03 16.33 -7.01
C VAL A 20 39.18 15.08 -6.89
N SER A 21 39.89 13.96 -6.80
CA SER A 21 39.40 12.72 -6.22
C SER A 21 38.87 13.04 -4.82
N GLY A 22 37.55 13.06 -4.68
CA GLY A 22 36.85 13.45 -3.47
C GLY A 22 35.79 12.43 -3.11
N THR A 23 36.24 11.25 -2.67
CA THR A 23 35.48 10.35 -1.81
C THR A 23 34.87 11.18 -0.67
N SER A 24 33.55 11.35 -0.69
CA SER A 24 32.81 11.99 0.39
C SER A 24 31.87 11.01 1.07
N PRO A 25 31.72 11.12 2.39
CA PRO A 25 31.30 10.04 3.27
C PRO A 25 29.84 10.22 3.66
N SER A 26 28.97 9.31 3.24
CA SER A 26 27.64 9.21 3.85
C SER A 26 27.74 8.36 5.10
N HIS A 27 27.69 9.06 6.23
CA HIS A 27 27.57 8.50 7.57
C HIS A 27 26.48 7.43 7.68
N PRO A 28 26.69 6.43 8.56
CA PRO A 28 25.81 5.29 8.75
C PRO A 28 24.46 5.71 9.33
N VAL A 29 23.39 5.17 8.74
CA VAL A 29 22.03 5.23 9.27
C VAL A 29 22.00 4.57 10.66
N PRO A 30 21.54 5.27 11.71
CA PRO A 30 21.36 4.66 13.02
C PRO A 30 20.09 3.80 12.98
N GLY A 31 20.20 2.53 13.43
CA GLY A 31 19.00 1.73 13.73
C GLY A 31 18.95 0.32 13.16
N VAL A 32 20.05 -0.26 12.68
CA VAL A 32 20.13 -1.72 12.56
C VAL A 32 20.28 -2.30 13.96
N ALA A 33 19.14 -2.58 14.59
CA ALA A 33 19.09 -3.40 15.79
C ALA A 33 19.59 -4.80 15.42
N GLU A 34 20.67 -5.20 16.08
CA GLU A 34 21.17 -6.57 16.16
C GLU A 34 20.00 -7.54 16.43
N VAL A 35 19.73 -8.42 15.48
CA VAL A 35 18.80 -9.53 15.65
C VAL A 35 19.52 -10.58 16.49
N LEU A 36 19.21 -10.63 17.78
CA LEU A 36 19.62 -11.73 18.65
C LEU A 36 19.03 -13.06 18.13
N PRO A 37 19.82 -14.14 18.07
CA PRO A 37 19.37 -15.43 17.56
C PRO A 37 18.52 -16.12 18.64
N GLY A 38 17.24 -16.35 18.38
CA GLY A 38 16.42 -17.07 19.36
C GLY A 38 14.91 -17.11 19.16
N GLN A 39 14.34 -16.37 18.22
CA GLN A 39 12.90 -16.45 17.95
C GLN A 39 12.63 -17.27 16.69
N ARG A 40 12.75 -18.60 16.83
CA ARG A 40 11.95 -19.51 16.00
C ARG A 40 10.50 -19.32 16.44
N GLY A 41 9.84 -18.33 15.84
CA GLY A 41 8.38 -18.30 15.79
C GLY A 41 7.87 -19.62 15.19
N PRO A 42 6.65 -20.04 15.50
CA PRO A 42 6.09 -21.26 14.92
C PRO A 42 6.22 -21.15 13.40
N GLU A 43 6.86 -22.17 12.86
CA GLU A 43 7.05 -22.47 11.45
C GLU A 43 5.93 -21.84 10.62
N VAL A 44 6.29 -20.90 9.75
CA VAL A 44 5.38 -20.40 8.73
C VAL A 44 5.25 -21.54 7.73
N THR A 45 4.48 -22.57 8.10
CA THR A 45 4.02 -23.58 7.16
C THR A 45 3.29 -22.82 6.06
N GLU A 46 3.70 -23.11 4.83
CA GLU A 46 3.28 -22.48 3.59
C GLU A 46 1.77 -22.25 3.57
N ALA A 47 1.36 -21.04 3.92
CA ALA A 47 -0.03 -20.65 3.81
C ALA A 47 -0.28 -20.22 2.37
N GLY A 48 -0.48 -21.20 1.48
CA GLY A 48 -0.96 -20.95 0.12
C GLY A 48 -2.27 -20.16 0.13
N MET A 49 -2.59 -19.48 -0.99
CA MET A 49 -3.90 -18.86 -1.16
C MET A 49 -4.99 -19.92 -0.94
N GLY A 50 -5.73 -19.80 0.16
CA GLY A 50 -6.73 -20.80 0.60
C GLY A 50 -6.47 -21.45 1.96
N ALA A 51 -5.26 -21.35 2.52
CA ALA A 51 -4.96 -21.88 3.86
C ALA A 51 -5.77 -21.21 4.98
N HIS A 52 -6.24 -19.97 4.76
CA HIS A 52 -7.14 -19.26 5.67
C HIS A 52 -8.50 -19.96 5.82
N LEU A 53 -8.98 -20.66 4.78
CA LEU A 53 -10.23 -21.44 4.85
C LEU A 53 -10.06 -22.66 5.74
N ALA A 54 -8.99 -23.42 5.57
CA ALA A 54 -8.69 -24.56 6.45
C ALA A 54 -8.56 -24.10 7.91
N ARG A 55 -7.91 -22.95 8.14
CA ARG A 55 -7.79 -22.36 9.47
C ARG A 55 -9.13 -21.95 10.08
N ARG A 56 -10.02 -21.35 9.28
CA ARG A 56 -11.36 -20.93 9.74
C ARG A 56 -12.26 -22.13 10.06
N TYR A 57 -12.33 -23.10 9.15
CA TYR A 57 -13.24 -24.24 9.30
C TYR A 57 -12.73 -25.31 10.27
N LEU A 58 -11.41 -25.53 10.37
CA LEU A 58 -10.84 -26.57 11.24
C LEU A 58 -10.23 -26.03 12.54
N GLY A 59 -9.79 -24.76 12.56
CA GLY A 59 -9.00 -24.17 13.65
C GLY A 59 -9.77 -23.28 14.63
N GLY A 60 -11.10 -23.17 14.48
CA GLY A 60 -11.98 -22.33 15.31
C GLY A 60 -12.23 -20.95 14.70
N GLU A 61 -13.46 -20.45 14.85
CA GLU A 61 -13.95 -19.22 14.20
C GLU A 61 -13.39 -17.93 14.81
N ASP A 62 -12.96 -17.98 16.07
CA ASP A 62 -12.58 -16.80 16.87
C ASP A 62 -11.26 -16.12 16.47
N VAL A 63 -10.45 -16.74 15.59
CA VAL A 63 -9.14 -16.20 15.16
C VAL A 63 -9.16 -15.61 13.75
N GLU A 64 -10.05 -16.09 12.88
CA GLU A 64 -10.12 -15.68 11.48
C GLU A 64 -11.28 -14.68 11.25
N PRO A 65 -11.05 -13.58 10.51
CA PRO A 65 -12.09 -12.59 10.26
C PRO A 65 -13.16 -13.09 9.28
N ASP A 66 -14.42 -12.73 9.53
CA ASP A 66 -15.56 -13.09 8.68
C ASP A 66 -15.72 -12.10 7.51
N PRO A 67 -15.65 -12.53 6.23
CA PRO A 67 -15.68 -11.64 5.08
C PRO A 67 -16.94 -10.77 4.95
N LEU A 68 -18.08 -11.23 5.45
CA LEU A 68 -19.35 -10.49 5.39
C LEU A 68 -19.47 -9.41 6.47
N ARG A 69 -18.70 -9.54 7.57
CA ARG A 69 -18.78 -8.66 8.75
C ARG A 69 -17.51 -7.85 8.99
N MET A 70 -16.66 -7.71 7.96
CA MET A 70 -15.54 -6.77 7.99
C MET A 70 -16.03 -5.32 7.75
N PRO A 71 -15.46 -4.28 8.40
CA PRO A 71 -14.42 -4.28 9.43
C PRO A 71 -14.96 -4.23 10.87
N SER A 72 -14.41 -5.05 11.76
CA SER A 72 -14.81 -5.11 13.19
C SER A 72 -14.05 -4.15 14.12
N PHE A 73 -12.89 -3.64 13.68
CA PHE A 73 -12.04 -2.72 14.45
C PHE A 73 -12.07 -1.33 13.85
N ASP A 74 -11.90 -0.31 14.70
CA ASP A 74 -11.80 1.06 14.23
C ASP A 74 -10.64 1.25 13.22
N SER A 75 -10.89 2.13 12.26
CA SER A 75 -10.01 2.44 11.14
C SER A 75 -8.73 3.17 11.55
N GLY A 76 -8.74 3.91 12.65
CA GLY A 76 -7.59 4.65 13.19
C GLY A 76 -6.69 3.83 14.12
N LEU A 77 -7.17 2.68 14.63
CA LEU A 77 -6.43 1.88 15.59
C LEU A 77 -5.09 1.38 15.02
N GLY A 78 -3.98 1.87 15.58
CA GLY A 78 -2.61 1.47 15.21
C GLY A 78 -1.99 2.27 14.05
N PHE A 79 -2.65 3.33 13.58
CA PHE A 79 -2.07 4.29 12.63
C PHE A 79 -1.82 5.63 13.32
N GLY A 80 -0.72 6.30 13.00
CA GLY A 80 -0.48 7.68 13.43
C GLY A 80 -1.34 8.66 12.62
N GLU A 81 -1.06 8.76 11.32
CA GLU A 81 -1.85 9.56 10.38
C GLU A 81 -2.22 8.70 9.16
N ARG A 82 -3.51 8.36 9.03
CA ARG A 82 -4.03 7.56 7.92
C ARG A 82 -4.55 8.48 6.81
N LYS A 83 -3.91 8.43 5.64
CA LYS A 83 -4.35 9.19 4.46
C LYS A 83 -5.57 8.53 3.83
N GLU A 84 -6.57 9.34 3.51
CA GLU A 84 -7.76 8.91 2.77
C GLU A 84 -7.42 8.66 1.29
N ARG A 85 -8.18 7.76 0.64
CA ARG A 85 -8.01 7.50 -0.79
C ARG A 85 -8.63 8.64 -1.58
N VAL A 86 -7.87 9.20 -2.52
CA VAL A 86 -8.33 10.32 -3.36
C VAL A 86 -9.00 9.76 -4.62
N MET A 87 -10.26 10.15 -4.84
CA MET A 87 -10.94 9.90 -6.11
C MET A 87 -10.46 10.90 -7.17
N VAL A 88 -9.83 10.41 -8.23
CA VAL A 88 -9.32 11.26 -9.32
C VAL A 88 -10.40 11.58 -10.36
N ALA A 89 -11.32 10.63 -10.62
CA ALA A 89 -12.42 10.81 -11.57
C ALA A 89 -13.59 11.57 -10.93
N THR A 90 -14.13 12.56 -11.64
CA THR A 90 -15.37 13.23 -11.21
C THR A 90 -16.59 12.35 -11.48
N GLN A 91 -17.63 12.50 -10.67
CA GLN A 91 -18.85 11.69 -10.82
C GLN A 91 -19.58 11.95 -12.16
N GLN A 92 -19.52 13.19 -12.67
CA GLN A 92 -20.09 13.56 -13.97
C GLN A 92 -19.38 12.82 -15.11
N GLN A 93 -18.04 12.81 -15.13
CA GLN A 93 -17.26 12.09 -16.14
C GLN A 93 -17.58 10.58 -16.17
N MET A 94 -17.81 9.96 -15.02
CA MET A 94 -18.20 8.54 -14.96
C MET A 94 -19.61 8.28 -15.51
N ASN A 95 -20.52 9.25 -15.35
CA ASN A 95 -21.87 9.15 -15.87
C ASN A 95 -21.92 9.36 -17.38
N ASP A 96 -21.17 10.34 -17.90
CA ASP A 96 -21.05 10.63 -19.33
C ASP A 96 -20.44 9.45 -20.11
N ALA A 97 -19.45 8.78 -19.51
CA ALA A 97 -18.86 7.55 -20.03
C ALA A 97 -19.77 6.32 -19.89
N ARG A 98 -20.92 6.43 -19.21
CA ARG A 98 -21.89 5.36 -18.96
C ARG A 98 -21.27 4.10 -18.36
N LEU A 99 -20.40 4.26 -17.37
CA LEU A 99 -19.77 3.14 -16.68
C LEU A 99 -20.79 2.35 -15.85
N PRO A 100 -20.71 1.00 -15.85
CA PRO A 100 -21.54 0.17 -14.97
C PRO A 100 -21.14 0.39 -13.51
N LEU A 101 -22.07 0.20 -12.59
CA LEU A 101 -21.87 0.50 -11.15
C LEU A 101 -20.66 -0.25 -10.56
N ASN A 102 -20.43 -1.48 -10.99
CA ASN A 102 -19.33 -2.32 -10.50
C ASN A 102 -17.93 -1.82 -10.90
N GLN A 103 -17.83 -0.91 -11.88
CA GLN A 103 -16.55 -0.39 -12.39
C GLN A 103 -16.34 1.08 -11.99
N ARG A 104 -17.20 1.63 -11.12
CA ARG A 104 -17.11 3.01 -10.63
C ARG A 104 -16.22 3.13 -9.38
N ASP A 105 -15.05 2.48 -9.43
CA ASP A 105 -14.08 2.44 -8.34
C ASP A 105 -13.08 3.62 -8.41
N TYR A 106 -12.18 3.70 -7.43
CA TYR A 106 -11.06 4.67 -7.41
C TYR A 106 -10.22 4.60 -8.70
N CYS A 107 -10.19 3.44 -9.34
CA CYS A 107 -9.47 3.17 -10.58
C CYS A 107 -10.16 3.64 -11.87
N ALA A 108 -11.40 4.14 -11.82
CA ALA A 108 -12.22 4.41 -13.01
C ALA A 108 -11.61 5.42 -14.02
N HIS A 109 -10.67 6.24 -13.58
CA HIS A 109 -9.95 7.18 -14.44
C HIS A 109 -9.13 6.49 -15.53
N TYR A 110 -8.54 5.32 -15.27
CA TYR A 110 -7.84 4.53 -16.28
C TYR A 110 -8.82 3.88 -17.28
N LEU A 111 -9.97 3.43 -16.81
CA LEU A 111 -10.99 2.84 -17.66
C LEU A 111 -11.54 3.85 -18.69
N ILE A 112 -11.72 5.11 -18.28
CA ILE A 112 -12.13 6.19 -19.21
C ILE A 112 -11.07 6.39 -20.30
N LYS A 113 -9.77 6.37 -19.96
CA LYS A 113 -8.66 6.47 -20.93
C LYS A 113 -8.67 5.31 -21.91
N LEU A 114 -8.85 4.09 -21.42
CA LEU A 114 -8.93 2.88 -22.23
C LEU A 114 -10.10 2.93 -23.22
N MET A 115 -11.28 3.39 -22.78
CA MET A 115 -12.45 3.54 -23.67
C MET A 115 -12.24 4.62 -24.72
N LYS A 116 -11.56 5.71 -24.37
CA LYS A 116 -11.16 6.76 -25.31
C LYS A 116 -10.19 6.21 -26.37
N CYS A 117 -9.13 5.54 -25.94
CA CYS A 117 -8.15 4.91 -26.82
C CYS A 117 -8.77 3.89 -27.78
N LYS A 118 -9.74 3.07 -27.31
CA LYS A 118 -10.48 2.14 -28.18
C LYS A 118 -11.31 2.85 -29.25
N ARG A 119 -11.89 4.01 -28.94
CA ARG A 119 -12.67 4.82 -29.89
C ARG A 119 -11.76 5.47 -30.94
N ASP A 120 -10.61 5.98 -30.51
CA ASP A 120 -9.69 6.73 -31.37
C ASP A 120 -8.88 5.81 -32.31
N ASN A 121 -8.55 4.59 -31.87
CA ASN A 121 -7.67 3.67 -32.61
C ASN A 121 -8.38 2.60 -33.45
N PHE A 122 -9.71 2.68 -33.65
CA PHE A 122 -10.41 1.75 -34.53
C PHE A 122 -9.95 1.95 -35.99
N PRO A 123 -9.31 0.98 -36.68
CA PRO A 123 -9.51 -0.50 -36.64
C PRO A 123 -8.40 -1.32 -35.95
N ASN A 124 -7.38 -0.68 -35.37
CA ASN A 124 -6.24 -1.34 -34.74
C ASN A 124 -6.59 -1.81 -33.31
N ILE A 125 -7.11 -3.03 -33.19
CA ILE A 125 -7.57 -3.60 -31.91
C ILE A 125 -6.43 -3.81 -30.90
N LEU A 126 -5.19 -3.96 -31.37
CA LEU A 126 -4.02 -4.26 -30.53
C LEU A 126 -3.26 -3.01 -30.04
N GLY A 127 -3.64 -1.81 -30.47
CA GLY A 127 -2.88 -0.58 -30.17
C GLY A 127 -2.94 -0.11 -28.71
N CYS A 128 -3.88 -0.64 -27.92
CA CYS A 128 -4.28 -0.08 -26.62
C CYS A 128 -3.79 -0.89 -25.41
N GLN A 129 -2.66 -1.61 -25.51
CA GLN A 129 -2.22 -2.50 -24.42
C GLN A 129 -1.69 -1.73 -23.20
N HIS A 130 -1.13 -0.54 -23.41
CA HIS A 130 -0.60 0.28 -22.32
C HIS A 130 -1.71 0.78 -21.40
N GLU A 131 -2.80 1.36 -21.94
CA GLU A 131 -3.92 1.79 -21.10
C GLU A 131 -4.63 0.62 -20.41
N ARG A 132 -4.63 -0.56 -21.04
CA ARG A 132 -5.12 -1.80 -20.41
C ARG A 132 -4.28 -2.20 -19.20
N HIS A 133 -2.96 -2.27 -19.37
CA HIS A 133 -2.07 -2.62 -18.29
C HIS A 133 -2.11 -1.61 -17.14
N GLU A 134 -2.25 -0.31 -17.44
CA GLU A 134 -2.42 0.71 -16.39
C GLU A 134 -3.69 0.49 -15.56
N TRP A 135 -4.80 0.15 -16.20
CA TRP A 135 -6.05 -0.19 -15.51
C TRP A 135 -5.90 -1.48 -14.67
N ASP A 136 -5.41 -2.56 -15.27
CA ASP A 136 -5.20 -3.85 -14.59
C ASP A 136 -4.26 -3.71 -13.37
N TYR A 137 -3.18 -2.93 -13.52
CA TYR A 137 -2.23 -2.67 -12.45
C TYR A 137 -2.88 -1.91 -11.28
N CYS A 138 -3.71 -0.93 -11.60
CA CYS A 138 -4.42 -0.15 -10.59
C CYS A 138 -5.49 -1.01 -9.86
N GLU A 139 -6.22 -1.89 -10.56
CA GLU A 139 -7.12 -2.85 -9.92
C GLU A 139 -6.36 -3.84 -9.02
N HIS A 140 -5.17 -4.26 -9.45
CA HIS A 140 -4.30 -5.10 -8.64
C HIS A 140 -3.85 -4.37 -7.36
N LEU A 141 -3.51 -3.09 -7.43
CA LEU A 141 -3.19 -2.30 -6.23
C LEU A 141 -4.39 -2.19 -5.28
N ASP A 142 -5.60 -1.99 -5.79
CA ASP A 142 -6.83 -1.98 -4.99
C ASP A 142 -7.12 -3.35 -4.35
N TYR A 143 -6.80 -4.45 -5.04
CA TYR A 143 -6.86 -5.80 -4.48
C TYR A 143 -5.84 -5.99 -3.36
N VAL A 144 -4.58 -5.59 -3.56
CA VAL A 144 -3.52 -5.65 -2.54
C VAL A 144 -3.91 -4.84 -1.30
N MET A 145 -4.57 -3.71 -1.45
CA MET A 145 -5.08 -2.96 -0.31
C MET A 145 -6.12 -3.77 0.48
N ARG A 146 -7.13 -4.34 -0.20
CA ARG A 146 -8.15 -5.21 0.43
C ARG A 146 -7.53 -6.40 1.19
N MET A 147 -6.46 -6.98 0.65
CA MET A 147 -5.70 -8.05 1.31
C MET A 147 -5.02 -7.56 2.60
N LYS A 148 -4.45 -6.35 2.60
CA LYS A 148 -3.86 -5.74 3.81
C LYS A 148 -4.92 -5.46 4.88
N GLU A 149 -6.12 -5.03 4.48
CA GLU A 149 -7.23 -4.86 5.41
C GLU A 149 -7.66 -6.19 6.06
N PHE A 150 -7.78 -7.27 5.28
CA PHE A 150 -8.08 -8.61 5.79
C PHE A 150 -7.01 -9.14 6.77
N GLU A 151 -5.74 -9.05 6.39
CA GLU A 151 -4.64 -9.48 7.27
C GLU A 151 -4.53 -8.63 8.54
N ARG A 152 -4.82 -7.32 8.44
CA ARG A 152 -4.83 -6.42 9.61
C ARG A 152 -5.84 -6.92 10.63
N GLU A 153 -7.08 -7.18 10.23
CA GLU A 153 -8.12 -7.66 11.13
C GLU A 153 -7.73 -8.98 11.78
N ARG A 154 -7.23 -9.92 10.98
CA ARG A 154 -6.72 -11.19 11.48
C ARG A 154 -5.65 -11.01 12.57
N ARG A 155 -4.64 -10.16 12.33
CA ARG A 155 -3.57 -9.90 13.31
C ARG A 155 -4.12 -9.25 14.59
N LEU A 156 -5.12 -8.38 14.46
CA LEU A 156 -5.77 -7.74 15.61
C LEU A 156 -6.61 -8.74 16.43
N LEU A 157 -7.32 -9.67 15.79
CA LEU A 157 -8.05 -10.75 16.47
C LEU A 157 -7.09 -11.70 17.21
N VAL A 158 -6.02 -12.14 16.55
CA VAL A 158 -4.96 -12.94 17.18
C VAL A 158 -4.39 -12.22 18.40
N ARG A 159 -4.15 -10.91 18.29
CA ARG A 159 -3.64 -10.11 19.41
C ARG A 159 -4.65 -10.02 20.56
N LYS A 160 -5.94 -9.77 20.26
CA LYS A 160 -7.02 -9.76 21.28
C LYS A 160 -7.07 -11.08 22.04
N LYS A 161 -7.11 -12.21 21.33
CA LYS A 161 -7.12 -13.55 21.94
C LYS A 161 -5.91 -13.80 22.85
N ARG A 162 -4.71 -13.39 22.43
CA ARG A 162 -3.49 -13.50 23.26
C ARG A 162 -3.56 -12.64 24.53
N LEU A 163 -4.16 -11.45 24.47
CA LEU A 163 -4.33 -10.58 25.63
C LEU A 163 -5.38 -11.14 26.60
N GLU A 164 -6.48 -11.69 26.07
CA GLU A 164 -7.53 -12.35 26.86
C GLU A 164 -6.99 -13.59 27.59
N GLN A 165 -6.18 -14.41 26.92
CA GLN A 165 -5.50 -15.56 27.55
C GLN A 165 -4.58 -15.12 28.69
N LYS A 166 -3.73 -14.11 28.46
CA LYS A 166 -2.84 -13.57 29.51
C LYS A 166 -3.62 -12.96 30.67
N ALA A 167 -4.72 -12.27 30.40
CA ALA A 167 -5.57 -11.70 31.44
C ALA A 167 -6.26 -12.81 32.26
N ALA A 168 -6.71 -13.89 31.62
CA ALA A 168 -7.30 -15.04 32.30
C ALA A 168 -6.26 -15.77 33.17
N GLU A 169 -5.03 -15.96 32.69
CA GLU A 169 -3.92 -16.52 33.46
C GLU A 169 -3.58 -15.66 34.69
N ALA A 170 -3.51 -14.34 34.52
CA ALA A 170 -3.26 -13.41 35.63
C ALA A 170 -4.41 -13.35 36.65
N GLN A 171 -5.66 -13.55 36.22
CA GLN A 171 -6.82 -13.63 37.13
C GLN A 171 -6.89 -14.96 37.88
N GLN A 172 -6.29 -16.03 37.35
CA GLN A 172 -6.21 -17.34 38.00
C GLN A 172 -5.07 -17.43 39.03
N SER A 173 -4.24 -16.40 39.17
CA SER A 173 -3.17 -16.32 40.18
C SER A 173 -3.46 -15.38 41.37
N PRO A 174 -4.59 -15.44 42.10
CA PRO A 174 -4.62 -14.92 43.46
C PRO A 174 -3.95 -15.98 44.35
N VAL A 175 -2.68 -15.72 44.70
CA VAL A 175 -2.01 -16.43 45.79
C VAL A 175 -2.83 -16.20 47.05
N SER A 176 -3.39 -17.28 47.57
CA SER A 176 -3.89 -17.38 48.94
C SER A 176 -2.82 -16.86 49.91
N PRO A 177 -3.08 -15.81 50.73
CA PRO A 177 -2.21 -15.53 51.86
C PRO A 177 -2.42 -16.66 52.89
N SER A 178 -1.51 -17.63 52.89
CA SER A 178 -1.41 -18.63 53.94
C SER A 178 -0.38 -18.17 54.97
N ALA A 179 -0.85 -17.54 56.04
CA ALA A 179 -0.25 -17.53 57.37
C ALA A 179 -1.31 -17.11 58.39
#